data_AF-A0A7K0BZE4-F1
#
_entry.id   AF-A0A7K0BZE4-F1
#
_cell.length_a   1.000
_cell.length_b   1.000
_cell.length_c   1.000
_cell.angle_alpha   90.00
_cell.angle_beta   90.00
_cell.angle_gamma   90.00
#
_symmetry.space_group_name_H-M   'P 1'
#
loop_
_entity.id
_entity.type
_entity.pdbx_description
1 polymer ?
#
loop_
_entity_poly.entity_id
_entity_poly.type
_entity_poly.pdbx_seq_one_letter_code
_entity_poly.pdbx_strand_id
1 'polypeptide(L)'
;MTEKTVCTWLFRLEHPLALERPRARLGPAAGGVPAVLFIPRGGLPCEPLLMLFTGPDAVAPAWPGPLVGVDAHTVARHDAPGDEGREETADVLTGQADRPAGAPAARLRRVLARYPGCAVAVGWDPAGCTAVLRDGGAAGFACARGAARLWRELCGSFLYAWCAEGFAVRHLTGAVLAAGRLRPADGPAALLEVAGRVAPVVPAAARADRRAAS
;
A
#
# COMPACT_ATOMS: atom_id res chain seq x y z
N MET A 1 0.44 2.37 25.01
CA MET A 1 0.54 1.29 24.00
C MET A 1 -0.33 1.70 22.82
N THR A 2 0.30 2.19 21.76
CA THR A 2 -0.33 3.07 20.76
C THR A 2 -0.82 2.26 19.57
N GLU A 3 -2.11 2.37 19.27
CA GLU A 3 -2.66 2.08 17.95
C GLU A 3 -1.78 2.74 16.88
N LYS A 4 -1.44 2.00 15.81
CA LYS A 4 -0.60 2.54 14.75
C LYS A 4 -1.50 3.30 13.76
N THR A 5 -1.85 4.52 14.12
CA THR A 5 -2.45 5.47 13.19
C THR A 5 -1.42 5.82 12.11
N VAL A 6 -1.83 5.70 10.85
CA VAL A 6 -1.06 6.08 9.68
C VAL A 6 -1.82 7.22 9.01
N CYS A 7 -1.14 8.33 8.76
CA CYS A 7 -1.66 9.39 7.91
C CYS A 7 -1.07 9.23 6.52
N THR A 8 -1.90 9.36 5.50
CA THR A 8 -1.49 9.34 4.11
C THR A 8 -1.73 10.67 3.44
N TRP A 9 -0.79 11.04 2.56
CA TRP A 9 -0.85 12.26 1.78
C TRP A 9 -0.63 11.91 0.32
N LEU A 10 -1.61 12.18 -0.53
CA LEU A 10 -1.57 11.87 -1.95
C LEU A 10 -1.32 13.13 -2.77
N PHE A 11 -0.27 13.12 -3.58
CA PHE A 11 0.12 14.26 -4.42
C PHE A 11 0.11 13.89 -5.90
N ARG A 12 -0.23 14.87 -6.74
CA ARG A 12 0.10 14.85 -8.17
C ARG A 12 1.53 15.31 -8.37
N LEU A 13 2.28 14.60 -9.20
CA LEU A 13 3.64 15.01 -9.56
C LEU A 13 3.63 15.94 -10.77
N GLU A 14 3.67 17.25 -10.49
CA GLU A 14 3.87 18.29 -11.52
C GLU A 14 5.35 18.62 -11.72
N HIS A 15 6.18 18.37 -10.70
CA HIS A 15 7.61 18.64 -10.75
C HIS A 15 8.42 17.34 -10.91
N PRO A 16 9.61 17.40 -11.52
CA PRO A 16 10.51 16.25 -11.62
C PRO A 16 10.85 15.68 -10.24
N LEU A 17 10.61 14.38 -10.07
CA LEU A 17 11.04 13.59 -8.91
C LEU A 17 12.30 12.81 -9.29
N ALA A 18 13.42 13.09 -8.63
CA ALA A 18 14.64 12.30 -8.81
C ALA A 18 14.44 10.91 -8.19
N LEU A 19 14.87 9.86 -8.89
CA LEU A 19 14.83 8.48 -8.41
C LEU A 19 16.26 7.97 -8.19
N GLU A 20 16.61 7.64 -6.95
CA GLU A 20 17.91 7.04 -6.61
C GLU A 20 17.75 5.61 -6.10
N ARG A 21 18.82 4.82 -6.26
CA ARG A 21 18.92 3.51 -5.60
C ARG A 21 19.46 3.69 -4.18
N PRO A 22 19.09 2.83 -3.22
CA PRO A 22 19.62 2.89 -1.87
C PRO A 22 21.14 2.70 -1.91
N ARG A 23 21.88 3.60 -1.26
CA ARG A 23 23.35 3.50 -1.23
C ARG A 23 23.73 2.38 -0.27
N ALA A 24 24.34 1.32 -0.80
CA ALA A 24 24.69 0.08 -0.09
C ALA A 24 25.65 0.21 1.12
N ARG A 25 26.04 1.43 1.51
CA ARG A 25 27.08 1.70 2.52
C ARG A 25 26.65 2.51 3.73
N LEU A 26 25.40 2.94 3.82
CA LEU A 26 24.87 3.57 5.03
C LEU A 26 23.97 2.55 5.72
N GLY A 27 24.17 2.34 7.03
CA GLY A 27 23.44 1.39 7.86
C GLY A 27 21.92 1.64 7.89
N PRO A 28 21.19 1.00 8.82
CA PRO A 28 19.73 1.14 8.87
C PRO A 28 19.33 2.62 9.06
N ALA A 29 18.62 3.15 8.05
CA ALA A 29 17.83 4.39 8.04
C ALA A 29 18.58 5.74 8.04
N ALA A 30 19.03 6.18 6.86
CA ALA A 30 19.29 7.60 6.62
C ALA A 30 17.97 8.37 6.34
N GLY A 31 17.13 8.55 7.36
CA GLY A 31 15.97 9.46 7.34
C GLY A 31 14.91 9.24 6.25
N GLY A 32 13.97 10.17 6.15
CA GLY A 32 12.98 10.24 5.07
C GLY A 32 11.62 9.58 5.34
N VAL A 33 10.60 10.09 4.66
CA VAL A 33 9.20 9.69 4.79
C VAL A 33 8.93 8.48 3.89
N PRO A 34 8.40 7.35 4.40
CA PRO A 34 7.98 6.25 3.55
C PRO A 34 7.03 6.73 2.45
N ALA A 35 7.27 6.26 1.22
CA ALA A 35 6.55 6.74 0.05
C ALA A 35 6.35 5.64 -0.99
N VAL A 36 5.24 5.75 -1.72
CA VAL A 36 4.91 4.92 -2.87
C VAL A 36 4.61 5.82 -4.05
N LEU A 37 5.43 5.70 -5.08
CA LEU A 37 5.20 6.33 -6.37
C LEU A 37 4.40 5.38 -7.26
N PHE A 38 3.20 5.79 -7.65
CA PHE A 38 2.37 5.16 -8.67
C PHE A 38 2.73 5.73 -10.05
N ILE A 39 3.18 4.86 -10.95
CA ILE A 39 3.47 5.20 -12.34
C ILE A 39 2.52 4.41 -13.23
N PRO A 40 1.53 5.04 -13.86
CA PRO A 40 0.61 4.34 -14.74
C PRO A 40 1.34 3.84 -15.98
N ARG A 41 0.97 2.65 -16.47
CA ARG A 41 1.41 2.12 -17.77
C ARG A 41 0.23 1.50 -18.50
N GLY A 42 0.20 1.66 -19.82
CA GLY A 42 -0.69 0.89 -20.69
C GLY A 42 -2.19 1.24 -20.57
N GLY A 43 -2.54 2.53 -20.61
CA GLY A 43 -3.93 2.99 -20.57
C GLY A 43 -4.06 4.46 -20.97
N LEU A 44 -5.16 5.10 -20.53
CA LEU A 44 -5.33 6.55 -20.66
C LEU A 44 -4.18 7.28 -19.95
N PRO A 45 -3.68 8.40 -20.50
CA PRO A 45 -2.65 9.19 -19.84
C PRO A 45 -3.20 9.70 -18.51
N CYS A 46 -2.71 9.13 -17.40
CA CYS A 46 -2.88 9.69 -16.08
C CYS A 46 -1.52 10.11 -15.53
N GLU A 47 -1.54 11.15 -14.71
CA GLU A 47 -0.34 11.68 -14.09
C GLU A 47 0.20 10.71 -13.03
N PRO A 48 1.52 10.61 -12.86
CA PRO A 48 2.10 9.89 -11.73
C PRO A 48 1.62 10.47 -10.40
N LEU A 49 1.32 9.59 -9.46
CA LEU A 49 0.87 9.96 -8.13
C LEU A 49 1.90 9.53 -7.09
N LEU A 50 2.08 10.35 -6.06
CA LEU A 50 2.99 10.05 -4.98
C LEU A 50 2.23 10.05 -3.66
N MET A 51 2.21 8.90 -3.01
CA MET A 51 1.59 8.72 -1.70
C MET A 51 2.67 8.66 -0.63
N LEU A 52 2.54 9.47 0.40
CA LEU A 52 3.40 9.49 1.56
C LEU A 52 2.69 8.88 2.77
N PHE A 53 3.46 8.25 3.64
CA PHE A 53 2.93 7.60 4.83
C PHE A 53 3.65 8.14 6.07
N THR A 54 2.90 8.77 6.96
CA THR A 54 3.42 9.41 8.16
C THR A 54 2.69 8.91 9.41
N GLY A 55 3.19 9.30 10.58
CA GLY A 55 2.42 9.18 11.83
C GLY A 55 1.47 10.36 12.04
N PRO A 56 0.63 10.32 13.09
CA PRO A 56 -0.38 11.34 13.39
C PRO A 56 0.24 12.70 13.74
N ASP A 57 1.42 12.71 14.36
CA ASP A 57 2.10 13.95 14.78
C ASP A 57 3.00 14.55 13.68
N ALA A 58 3.01 13.95 12.49
CA ALA A 58 3.85 14.42 11.40
C ALA A 58 3.26 15.67 10.76
N VAL A 59 4.09 16.71 10.65
CA VAL A 59 3.74 17.88 9.85
C VAL A 59 3.70 17.48 8.38
N ALA A 60 2.71 18.01 7.65
CA ALA A 60 2.62 17.84 6.21
C ALA A 60 3.99 18.17 5.58
N PRO A 61 4.59 17.23 4.83
CA PRO A 61 5.87 17.50 4.21
C PRO A 61 5.69 18.64 3.22
N ALA A 62 6.66 19.56 3.17
CA ALA A 62 6.75 20.54 2.09
C ALA A 62 7.02 19.76 0.79
N TRP A 63 5.98 19.39 0.05
CA TRP A 63 6.01 18.35 -0.98
C TRP A 63 5.30 18.77 -2.29
N PRO A 64 5.66 18.25 -3.49
CA PRO A 64 6.17 18.97 -4.66
C PRO A 64 5.10 19.08 -5.75
N GLY A 65 3.87 19.34 -5.34
CA GLY A 65 2.76 19.46 -6.26
C GLY A 65 1.44 19.59 -5.52
N PRO A 66 0.33 19.68 -6.27
CA PRO A 66 -0.98 19.80 -5.69
C PRO A 66 -1.31 18.55 -4.86
N LEU A 67 -1.75 18.82 -3.63
CA LEU A 67 -2.33 17.81 -2.75
C LEU A 67 -3.67 17.37 -3.35
N VAL A 68 -3.81 16.08 -3.58
CA VAL A 68 -5.03 15.45 -4.11
C VAL A 68 -5.93 15.03 -2.97
N GLY A 69 -5.34 14.50 -1.90
CA GLY A 69 -6.09 13.90 -0.81
C GLY A 69 -5.24 13.64 0.43
N VAL A 70 -5.92 13.56 1.57
CA VAL A 70 -5.34 13.28 2.88
C VAL A 70 -6.28 12.35 3.60
N ASP A 71 -5.72 11.31 4.19
CA ASP A 71 -6.49 10.32 4.91
C ASP A 71 -5.74 9.85 6.16
N ALA A 72 -6.47 9.35 7.15
CA ALA A 72 -5.89 8.83 8.37
C ALA A 72 -6.63 7.55 8.77
N HIS A 73 -5.88 6.48 8.97
CA HIS A 73 -6.44 5.15 9.20
C HIS A 73 -5.58 4.36 10.19
N THR A 74 -6.17 3.32 10.77
CA THR A 74 -5.53 2.51 11.80
C THR A 74 -5.09 1.16 11.23
N VAL A 75 -3.92 0.69 11.66
CA VAL A 75 -3.35 -0.58 11.20
C VAL A 75 -3.10 -1.49 12.40
N ALA A 76 -3.62 -2.71 12.33
CA ALA A 76 -3.37 -3.76 13.33
C ALA A 76 -2.80 -5.02 12.68
N ARG A 77 -2.04 -5.80 13.45
CA ARG A 77 -1.58 -7.12 13.03
C ARG A 77 -2.50 -8.18 13.62
N HIS A 78 -3.13 -8.97 12.75
CA HIS A 78 -4.08 -9.99 13.21
C HIS A 78 -3.41 -11.29 13.72
N ASP A 79 -2.07 -11.34 13.66
CA ASP A 79 -1.23 -12.49 13.99
C ASP A 79 -0.21 -12.19 15.10
N ALA A 80 -0.22 -10.97 15.64
CA ALA A 80 0.76 -10.53 16.63
C ALA A 80 0.20 -10.64 18.05
N PRO A 81 0.89 -11.30 18.99
CA PRO A 81 0.50 -11.26 20.39
C PRO A 81 0.57 -9.81 20.89
N GLY A 82 -0.51 -9.34 21.53
CA GLY A 82 -0.63 -7.97 22.05
C GLY A 82 -1.46 -6.99 21.20
N ASP A 83 -2.00 -7.43 20.05
CA ASP A 83 -2.98 -6.67 19.26
C ASP A 83 -4.44 -7.16 19.49
N GLU A 84 -4.67 -8.00 20.51
CA GLU A 84 -5.99 -8.50 20.90
C GLU A 84 -6.98 -7.34 21.13
N GLY A 85 -8.13 -7.40 20.47
CA GLY A 85 -9.17 -6.36 20.51
C GLY A 85 -8.96 -5.19 19.52
N ARG A 86 -7.73 -4.86 19.12
CA ARG A 86 -7.46 -3.79 18.13
C ARG A 86 -7.90 -4.17 16.73
N GLU A 87 -7.87 -5.46 16.44
CA GLU A 87 -8.33 -6.01 15.17
C GLU A 87 -9.79 -5.65 14.87
N GLU A 88 -10.61 -5.39 15.90
CA GLU A 88 -12.03 -5.07 15.74
C GLU A 88 -12.28 -3.63 15.27
N THR A 89 -11.35 -2.72 15.58
CA THR A 89 -11.46 -1.29 15.26
C THR A 89 -10.50 -0.83 14.16
N ALA A 90 -9.61 -1.70 13.70
CA ALA A 90 -8.61 -1.35 12.69
C ALA A 90 -9.24 -1.18 11.30
N ASP A 91 -8.81 -0.16 10.56
CA ASP A 91 -9.15 -0.01 9.14
C ASP A 91 -8.46 -1.08 8.27
N VAL A 92 -7.20 -1.38 8.61
CA VAL A 92 -6.33 -2.28 7.85
C VAL A 92 -5.79 -3.38 8.76
N LEU A 93 -6.10 -4.63 8.40
CA LEU A 93 -5.51 -5.81 9.01
C LEU A 93 -4.34 -6.32 8.21
N THR A 94 -3.28 -6.70 8.90
CA THR A 94 -2.09 -7.25 8.27
C THR A 94 -1.61 -8.50 9.00
N GLY A 95 -0.96 -9.42 8.29
CA GLY A 95 -0.44 -10.64 8.90
C GLY A 95 0.35 -11.51 7.93
N GLN A 96 1.03 -12.51 8.48
CA GLN A 96 1.67 -13.55 7.67
C GLN A 96 0.63 -14.32 6.89
N ALA A 97 0.90 -14.55 5.61
CA ALA A 97 0.12 -15.48 4.82
C ALA A 97 0.50 -16.94 5.13
N ASP A 98 0.62 -17.34 6.40
CA ASP A 98 1.07 -18.69 6.74
C ASP A 98 0.13 -19.77 6.18
N ARG A 99 0.75 -20.85 5.70
CA ARG A 99 0.12 -21.96 4.98
C ARG A 99 -0.79 -22.76 5.91
N PRO A 100 -2.00 -23.13 5.44
CA PRO A 100 -2.11 -24.32 4.60
C PRO A 100 -2.75 -24.03 3.23
N ALA A 101 -2.89 -25.09 2.42
CA ALA A 101 -3.35 -25.07 1.03
C ALA A 101 -4.67 -24.28 0.84
N GLY A 102 -4.66 -23.29 -0.06
CA GLY A 102 -5.80 -22.47 -0.43
C GLY A 102 -5.39 -21.16 -1.07
N ALA A 103 -6.28 -20.54 -1.86
CA ALA A 103 -6.00 -19.25 -2.49
C ALA A 103 -5.86 -18.13 -1.43
N PRO A 104 -4.75 -17.37 -1.39
CA PRO A 104 -4.51 -16.33 -0.38
C PRO A 104 -5.67 -15.32 -0.22
N ALA A 105 -6.26 -14.89 -1.34
CA ALA A 105 -7.39 -13.96 -1.32
C ALA A 105 -8.63 -14.53 -0.59
N ALA A 106 -8.94 -15.82 -0.77
CA ALA A 106 -10.09 -16.44 -0.10
C ALA A 106 -9.93 -16.49 1.43
N ARG A 107 -8.70 -16.64 1.91
CA ARG A 107 -8.38 -16.56 3.35
C ARG A 107 -8.56 -15.15 3.89
N LEU A 108 -8.00 -14.15 3.20
CA LEU A 108 -8.11 -12.75 3.62
C LEU A 108 -9.58 -12.26 3.64
N ARG A 109 -10.42 -12.77 2.72
CA ARG A 109 -11.89 -12.55 2.79
C ARG A 109 -12.51 -13.10 4.08
N ARG A 110 -12.07 -14.26 4.56
CA ARG A 110 -12.54 -14.81 5.85
C ARG A 110 -12.05 -13.98 7.03
N VAL A 111 -10.83 -13.45 6.97
CA VAL A 111 -10.32 -12.50 7.98
C VAL A 111 -11.22 -11.27 8.02
N LEU A 112 -11.50 -10.64 6.89
CA LEU A 112 -12.43 -9.51 6.84
C LEU A 112 -13.83 -9.89 7.38
N ALA A 113 -14.36 -11.05 6.99
CA ALA A 113 -15.66 -11.51 7.49
C ALA A 113 -15.70 -11.67 9.03
N ARG A 114 -14.56 -11.99 9.66
CA ARG A 114 -14.43 -12.06 11.12
C ARG A 114 -14.38 -10.68 11.78
N TYR A 115 -13.78 -9.69 11.13
CA TYR A 115 -13.59 -8.34 11.66
C TYR A 115 -14.34 -7.32 10.80
N PRO A 116 -15.65 -7.09 11.01
CA PRO A 116 -16.50 -6.31 10.10
C PRO A 116 -16.12 -4.83 9.98
N GLY A 117 -15.43 -4.27 10.98
CA GLY A 117 -14.94 -2.89 10.96
C GLY A 117 -13.82 -2.63 9.94
N CYS A 118 -13.10 -3.66 9.49
CA CYS A 118 -11.93 -3.49 8.64
C CYS A 118 -12.31 -3.33 7.16
N ALA A 119 -11.63 -2.44 6.44
CA ALA A 119 -11.81 -2.26 5.01
C ALA A 119 -10.84 -3.12 4.17
N VAL A 120 -9.62 -3.35 4.68
CA VAL A 120 -8.54 -4.04 3.96
C VAL A 120 -7.91 -5.12 4.83
N ALA A 121 -7.67 -6.29 4.23
CA ALA A 121 -6.84 -7.33 4.84
C ALA A 121 -5.66 -7.68 3.92
N VAL A 122 -4.46 -7.74 4.49
CA VAL A 122 -3.22 -8.03 3.78
C VAL A 122 -2.52 -9.25 4.37
N GLY A 123 -2.19 -10.18 3.49
CA GLY A 123 -1.30 -11.30 3.78
C GLY A 123 0.00 -11.13 3.02
N TRP A 124 1.15 -11.34 3.67
CA TRP A 124 2.45 -11.35 2.98
C TRP A 124 3.13 -12.71 3.03
N ASP A 125 3.94 -12.98 2.01
CA ASP A 125 4.79 -14.16 1.90
C ASP A 125 6.17 -13.75 1.34
N PRO A 126 7.11 -14.69 1.13
CA PRO A 126 8.40 -14.37 0.53
C PRO A 126 8.34 -13.85 -0.92
N ALA A 127 7.26 -14.13 -1.67
CA ALA A 127 7.10 -13.72 -3.06
C ALA A 127 6.42 -12.33 -3.19
N GLY A 128 5.64 -11.90 -2.19
CA GLY A 128 4.92 -10.62 -2.27
C GLY A 128 3.94 -10.34 -1.12
N CYS A 129 2.96 -9.48 -1.40
CA CYS A 129 1.74 -9.37 -0.59
C CYS A 129 0.50 -9.63 -1.45
N THR A 130 -0.54 -10.16 -0.84
CA THR A 130 -1.90 -10.15 -1.36
C THR A 130 -2.74 -9.27 -0.45
N ALA A 131 -3.49 -8.36 -1.03
CA ALA A 131 -4.44 -7.51 -0.32
C ALA A 131 -5.84 -7.72 -0.88
N VAL A 132 -6.83 -7.68 0.01
CA VAL A 132 -8.24 -7.83 -0.32
C VAL A 132 -9.03 -6.71 0.34
N LEU A 133 -9.98 -6.15 -0.40
CA LEU A 133 -10.95 -5.17 0.04
C LEU A 133 -12.23 -5.85 0.54
N ARG A 134 -12.96 -5.16 1.42
CA ARG A 134 -14.29 -5.54 1.91
C ARG A 134 -15.30 -5.80 0.78
N ASP A 135 -15.25 -5.00 -0.28
CA ASP A 135 -16.13 -5.11 -1.44
C ASP A 135 -15.81 -6.30 -2.36
N GLY A 136 -14.76 -7.07 -2.03
CA GLY A 136 -14.32 -8.25 -2.77
C GLY A 136 -13.18 -7.98 -3.75
N GLY A 137 -12.80 -6.72 -3.98
CA GLY A 137 -11.63 -6.34 -4.76
C GLY A 137 -10.35 -6.97 -4.19
N ALA A 138 -9.39 -7.31 -5.05
CA ALA A 138 -8.15 -7.92 -4.63
C ALA A 138 -6.98 -7.50 -5.52
N ALA A 139 -5.80 -7.42 -4.94
CA ALA A 139 -4.55 -7.19 -5.65
C ALA A 139 -3.43 -8.05 -5.05
N GLY A 140 -2.71 -8.77 -5.91
CA GLY A 140 -1.41 -9.32 -5.61
C GLY A 140 -0.32 -8.31 -5.93
N PHE A 141 0.79 -8.36 -5.22
CA PHE A 141 1.90 -7.44 -5.42
C PHE A 141 3.20 -8.23 -5.36
N ALA A 142 3.83 -8.41 -6.52
CA ALA A 142 5.11 -9.08 -6.61
C ALA A 142 6.22 -8.10 -6.24
N CYS A 143 7.01 -8.44 -5.22
CA CYS A 143 8.10 -7.59 -4.74
C CYS A 143 9.42 -7.94 -5.43
N ALA A 144 10.10 -6.95 -6.01
CA ALA A 144 11.50 -7.11 -6.35
C ALA A 144 12.37 -7.26 -5.08
N ARG A 145 13.56 -7.86 -5.21
CA ARG A 145 14.55 -7.93 -4.12
C ARG A 145 14.83 -6.53 -3.57
N GLY A 146 14.78 -6.37 -2.25
CA GLY A 146 14.97 -5.10 -1.55
C GLY A 146 13.68 -4.37 -1.15
N ALA A 147 12.57 -4.54 -1.89
CA ALA A 147 11.31 -3.86 -1.59
C ALA A 147 10.53 -4.52 -0.45
N ALA A 148 10.74 -5.83 -0.23
CA ALA A 148 9.83 -6.68 0.54
C ALA A 148 9.53 -6.16 1.96
N ARG A 149 10.53 -5.69 2.71
CA ARG A 149 10.31 -5.21 4.09
C ARG A 149 9.45 -3.95 4.12
N LEU A 150 9.87 -2.92 3.37
CA LEU A 150 9.15 -1.64 3.33
C LEU A 150 7.75 -1.83 2.75
N TRP A 151 7.64 -2.60 1.66
CA TRP A 151 6.36 -2.83 1.01
C TRP A 151 5.36 -3.60 1.89
N ARG A 152 5.82 -4.58 2.68
CA ARG A 152 4.96 -5.30 3.64
C ARG A 152 4.26 -4.36 4.61
N GLU A 153 4.95 -3.31 5.06
CA GLU A 153 4.40 -2.32 5.99
C GLU A 153 3.44 -1.33 5.31
N LEU A 154 3.58 -1.11 4.00
CA LEU A 154 2.83 -0.09 3.26
C LEU A 154 1.66 -0.66 2.44
N CYS A 155 1.71 -1.93 2.05
CA CYS A 155 0.79 -2.55 1.08
C CYS A 155 -0.69 -2.34 1.45
N GLY A 156 -1.06 -2.52 2.72
CA GLY A 156 -2.43 -2.34 3.20
C GLY A 156 -2.85 -0.87 3.23
N SER A 157 -2.01 -0.02 3.81
CA SER A 157 -2.25 1.43 3.86
C SER A 157 -2.35 2.05 2.47
N PHE A 158 -1.51 1.61 1.53
CA PHE A 158 -1.56 2.06 0.14
C PHE A 158 -2.91 1.73 -0.49
N LEU A 159 -3.36 0.47 -0.37
CA LEU A 159 -4.61 0.06 -0.98
C LEU A 159 -5.83 0.70 -0.32
N TYR A 160 -5.81 0.89 1.00
CA TYR A 160 -6.84 1.62 1.74
C TYR A 160 -6.97 3.05 1.21
N ALA A 161 -5.89 3.83 1.31
CA ALA A 161 -5.89 5.23 0.88
C ALA A 161 -6.20 5.39 -0.61
N TRP A 162 -5.71 4.49 -1.47
CA TRP A 162 -6.05 4.47 -2.89
C TRP A 162 -7.57 4.39 -3.12
N CYS A 163 -8.26 3.52 -2.38
CA CYS A 163 -9.70 3.35 -2.53
C CYS A 163 -10.50 4.46 -1.83
N ALA A 164 -10.00 4.97 -0.70
CA ALA A 164 -10.59 6.11 0.00
C ALA A 164 -10.66 7.36 -0.89
N GLU A 165 -9.65 7.56 -1.73
CA GLU A 165 -9.60 8.63 -2.76
C GLU A 165 -10.43 8.30 -4.02
N GLY A 166 -11.23 7.23 -4.00
CA GLY A 166 -12.13 6.85 -5.09
C GLY A 166 -11.45 6.13 -6.27
N PHE A 167 -10.15 5.81 -6.18
CA PHE A 167 -9.49 5.05 -7.24
C PHE A 167 -9.81 3.56 -7.15
N ALA A 168 -10.30 2.99 -8.24
CA ALA A 168 -10.59 1.57 -8.31
C ALA A 168 -9.32 0.71 -8.36
N VAL A 169 -9.34 -0.49 -7.77
CA VAL A 169 -8.23 -1.46 -7.81
C VAL A 169 -7.80 -1.78 -9.25
N ARG A 170 -8.75 -1.83 -10.19
CA ARG A 170 -8.47 -2.08 -11.61
C ARG A 170 -7.52 -1.06 -12.24
N HIS A 171 -7.41 0.15 -11.69
CA HIS A 171 -6.47 1.18 -12.16
C HIS A 171 -5.00 0.83 -11.83
N LEU A 172 -4.76 -0.15 -10.94
CA LEU A 172 -3.44 -0.68 -10.68
C LEU A 172 -2.96 -1.64 -11.78
N THR A 173 -3.87 -2.10 -12.66
CA THR A 173 -3.53 -3.00 -13.77
C THR A 173 -2.51 -2.34 -14.69
N GLY A 174 -1.37 -3.00 -14.88
CA GLY A 174 -0.28 -2.49 -15.73
C GLY A 174 0.60 -1.44 -15.06
N ALA A 175 0.17 -0.81 -13.95
CA ALA A 175 0.96 0.20 -13.26
C ALA A 175 2.27 -0.37 -12.69
N VAL A 176 3.25 0.52 -12.50
CA VAL A 176 4.47 0.22 -11.75
C VAL A 176 4.44 1.02 -10.46
N LEU A 177 4.61 0.34 -9.33
CA LEU A 177 4.78 0.99 -8.04
C LEU A 177 6.27 0.99 -7.68
N ALA A 178 6.79 2.14 -7.27
CA ALA A 178 8.12 2.25 -6.68
C ALA A 178 7.98 2.61 -5.20
N ALA A 179 8.36 1.68 -4.33
CA ALA A 179 8.33 1.85 -2.89
C ALA A 179 9.71 2.32 -2.41
N GLY A 180 9.73 3.35 -1.57
CA GLY A 180 10.97 3.97 -1.13
C GLY A 180 10.82 4.92 0.03
N ARG A 181 11.87 5.70 0.25
CA ARG A 181 11.86 6.79 1.22
C ARG A 181 12.10 8.10 0.51
N LEU A 182 11.23 9.03 0.82
CA LEU A 182 11.28 10.37 0.33
C LEU A 182 12.19 11.22 1.20
N ARG A 183 13.13 11.90 0.56
CA ARG A 183 14.11 12.74 1.26
C ARG A 183 13.99 14.18 0.77
N PRO A 184 14.19 15.15 1.66
CA PRO A 184 14.54 16.48 1.19
C PRO A 184 15.83 16.36 0.37
N ALA A 185 15.86 17.00 -0.79
CA ALA A 185 17.05 17.08 -1.62
C ALA A 185 17.71 18.45 -1.42
N ASP A 186 19.01 18.50 -1.65
CA ASP A 186 19.76 19.75 -1.75
C ASP A 186 19.46 20.39 -3.13
N GLY A 187 18.24 20.92 -3.31
CA GLY A 187 17.79 21.51 -4.57
C GLY A 187 16.26 21.58 -4.70
N PRO A 188 15.75 22.08 -5.84
CA PRO A 188 14.30 22.23 -6.07
C PRO A 188 13.58 20.89 -6.31
N ALA A 189 14.33 19.83 -6.63
CA ALA A 189 13.76 18.53 -6.97
C ALA A 189 13.73 17.61 -5.74
N ALA A 190 12.53 17.24 -5.36
CA ALA A 190 12.24 16.07 -4.55
C ALA A 190 13.09 14.83 -4.91
N LEU A 191 13.60 14.09 -3.91
CA LEU A 191 14.32 12.82 -4.11
C LEU A 191 13.57 11.64 -3.49
N LEU A 192 13.27 10.61 -4.29
CA LEU A 192 12.80 9.31 -3.84
C LEU A 192 13.91 8.28 -3.92
N GLU A 193 14.38 7.83 -2.76
CA GLU A 193 15.29 6.70 -2.61
C GLU A 193 14.49 5.39 -2.73
N VAL A 194 14.51 4.76 -3.90
CA VAL A 194 13.67 3.62 -4.27
C VAL A 194 14.22 2.33 -3.68
N ALA A 195 13.62 1.84 -2.60
CA ALA A 195 13.97 0.55 -1.98
C ALA A 195 13.67 -0.64 -2.92
N GLY A 196 12.65 -0.50 -3.76
CA GLY A 196 12.41 -1.43 -4.85
C GLY A 196 11.12 -1.16 -5.59
N ARG A 197 10.87 -2.00 -6.60
CA ARG A 197 9.66 -1.93 -7.43
C ARG A 197 8.72 -3.06 -7.11
N VAL A 198 7.44 -2.76 -7.29
CA VAL A 198 6.33 -3.67 -7.05
C VAL A 198 5.45 -3.68 -8.29
N ALA A 199 5.10 -4.88 -8.75
CA ALA A 199 4.18 -5.08 -9.86
C ALA A 199 2.83 -5.56 -9.31
N PRO A 200 1.75 -4.77 -9.45
CA PRO A 200 0.41 -5.21 -9.12
C PRO A 200 -0.07 -6.28 -10.09
N VAL A 201 -0.73 -7.29 -9.55
CA VAL A 201 -1.46 -8.34 -10.27
C VAL A 201 -2.89 -8.28 -9.77
N VAL A 202 -3.77 -7.65 -10.55
CA VAL A 202 -5.18 -7.55 -10.23
C VAL A 202 -5.89 -8.73 -10.89
N PRO A 203 -6.48 -9.67 -10.13
CA PRO A 203 -7.28 -10.73 -10.73
C PRO A 203 -8.40 -10.10 -11.55
N ALA A 204 -8.63 -10.62 -12.76
CA ALA A 204 -9.83 -10.27 -13.49
C ALA A 204 -11.03 -10.52 -12.57
N ALA A 205 -11.96 -9.56 -12.48
CA ALA A 205 -13.18 -9.76 -11.73
C ALA A 205 -13.80 -11.07 -12.23
N ALA A 206 -13.85 -12.09 -11.36
CA ALA A 206 -14.59 -13.29 -11.68
C ALA A 206 -15.99 -12.80 -11.98
N ARG A 207 -16.40 -12.86 -13.26
CA ARG A 207 -17.73 -12.40 -13.68
C ARG A 207 -18.71 -12.97 -12.66
N ALA A 208 -19.49 -12.09 -12.05
CA ALA A 208 -20.63 -12.46 -11.25
C ALA A 208 -21.71 -13.06 -12.17
N ASP A 209 -21.37 -14.18 -12.80
CA ASP A 209 -22.24 -15.00 -13.63
C ASP A 209 -22.18 -16.43 -13.05
N ARG A 210 -22.64 -16.54 -11.80
CA ARG A 210 -23.73 -17.49 -11.58
C ARG A 210 -24.79 -16.99 -12.56
N ARG A 211 -25.08 -17.68 -13.67
CA ARG A 211 -26.13 -18.70 -13.64
C ARG A 211 -27.05 -18.51 -12.43
N ALA A 212 -27.72 -17.35 -12.40
CA ALA A 212 -29.14 -17.28 -12.14
C ALA A 212 -29.81 -18.04 -13.29
N ALA A 213 -29.95 -19.35 -13.08
CA ALA A 213 -30.68 -20.36 -13.83
C ALA A 213 -30.30 -21.67 -13.11
N SER A 214 -31.01 -22.14 -12.08
CA SER A 214 -32.47 -22.37 -12.03
C SER A 214 -32.95 -23.04 -13.31
#